data_AF-A0ABD7SBK7-F1
#
_entry.id   AF-A0ABD7SBK7-F1
#
_cell.length_a   1.000
_cell.length_b   1.000
_cell.length_c   1.000
_cell.angle_alpha   90.00
_cell.angle_beta   90.00
_cell.angle_gamma   90.00
#
_symmetry.space_group_name_H-M   'P 1'
#
loop_
_entity.id
_entity.type
_entity.pdbx_description
1 polymer ?
#
loop_
_entity_poly.entity_id
_entity_poly.type
_entity_poly.pdbx_seq_one_letter_code
_entity_poly.pdbx_strand_id
1 'polypeptide(L)'
;MPLVGLIGLVVIRWETHSFAAAGIRRHSATRSLIWIVVLTAIIIGLVTPVLQPLIDQLTGTKTDYSAYGALRGNIKASVRLIGLAWLSAALGEELVFRCFLMHQLERLLSTFRGGQITSSIVGGAIFGLMHAAQGIAGVLLTGIVGSIFCFAYLRSDRNAWALIVAHGLIDTWGVFTLYKGWY
;
A
#
# COMPACT_ATOMS: atom_id res chain seq x y z
N MET A 1 -10.94 5.37 -6.26
CA MET A 1 -9.56 5.06 -6.67
C MET A 1 -9.43 4.12 -7.88
N PRO A 2 -10.23 3.05 -8.05
CA PRO A 2 -10.00 2.07 -9.12
C PRO A 2 -9.99 2.68 -10.53
N LEU A 3 -10.91 3.58 -10.84
CA LEU A 3 -10.97 4.26 -12.14
C LEU A 3 -9.70 5.07 -12.42
N VAL A 4 -9.17 5.78 -11.42
CA VAL A 4 -7.93 6.56 -11.56
C VAL A 4 -6.75 5.62 -11.82
N GLY A 5 -6.68 4.49 -11.11
CA GLY A 5 -5.67 3.46 -11.35
C GLY A 5 -5.74 2.87 -12.76
N LEU A 6 -6.95 2.60 -13.26
CA LEU A 6 -7.16 2.12 -14.63
C LEU A 6 -6.74 3.16 -15.68
N ILE A 7 -7.04 4.44 -15.46
CA ILE A 7 -6.57 5.53 -16.33
C ILE A 7 -5.03 5.55 -16.34
N GLY A 8 -4.37 5.43 -15.19
CA GLY A 8 -2.91 5.34 -15.10
C GLY A 8 -2.33 4.15 -15.89
N LEU A 9 -2.97 2.98 -15.83
CA LEU A 9 -2.57 1.83 -16.64
C LEU A 9 -2.72 2.08 -18.14
N VAL A 10 -3.79 2.75 -18.57
CA VAL A 10 -3.98 3.12 -19.98
C VAL A 10 -2.89 4.07 -20.45
N VAL A 11 -2.50 5.05 -19.63
CA VAL A 11 -1.39 5.96 -19.94
C VAL A 11 -0.09 5.17 -20.12
N ILE A 12 0.27 4.27 -19.20
CA ILE A 12 1.48 3.44 -19.35
C ILE A 12 1.41 2.59 -20.61
N ARG A 13 0.24 2.02 -20.91
CA ARG A 13 0.05 1.19 -22.10
C ARG A 13 0.19 1.99 -23.40
N TRP A 14 -0.18 3.27 -23.38
CA TRP A 14 0.10 4.17 -24.50
C TRP A 14 1.61 4.39 -24.61
N GLU A 15 2.28 4.80 -23.53
CA GLU A 15 3.70 5.15 -23.53
C GLU A 15 4.64 3.98 -23.89
N THR A 16 4.32 2.78 -23.40
CA THR A 16 5.24 1.61 -23.47
C THR A 16 4.74 0.51 -24.40
N HIS A 17 3.53 0.67 -24.94
CA HIS A 17 2.83 -0.37 -25.68
C HIS A 17 2.60 -1.70 -24.92
N SER A 18 2.81 -1.74 -23.60
CA SER A 18 2.69 -2.96 -22.79
C SER A 18 2.19 -2.72 -21.37
N PHE A 19 1.20 -3.52 -20.93
CA PHE A 19 0.78 -3.54 -19.53
C PHE A 19 1.82 -4.18 -18.59
N ALA A 20 2.77 -4.94 -19.16
CA ALA A 20 3.85 -5.54 -18.38
C ALA A 20 4.80 -4.49 -17.78
N ALA A 21 4.92 -3.31 -18.41
CA ALA A 21 5.73 -2.21 -17.88
C ALA A 21 5.17 -1.67 -16.55
N ALA A 22 3.85 -1.78 -16.37
CA ALA A 22 3.12 -1.46 -15.15
C ALA A 22 3.06 -2.63 -14.16
N GLY A 23 3.74 -3.75 -14.42
CA GLY A 23 3.69 -4.93 -13.56
C GLY A 23 2.46 -5.82 -13.72
N ILE A 24 1.56 -5.48 -14.65
CA ILE A 24 0.38 -6.28 -14.95
C ILE A 24 0.76 -7.37 -15.94
N ARG A 25 1.34 -8.45 -15.42
CA ARG A 25 1.69 -9.66 -16.16
C ARG A 25 1.63 -10.89 -15.25
N ARG A 26 1.74 -12.08 -15.84
CA ARG A 26 1.87 -13.31 -15.07
C ARG A 26 3.26 -13.39 -14.43
N HIS A 27 3.29 -13.77 -13.17
CA HIS A 27 4.51 -14.05 -12.40
C HIS A 27 4.47 -15.49 -11.87
N SER A 28 5.63 -16.02 -11.45
CA SER A 28 5.69 -17.30 -10.77
C SER A 28 4.81 -17.29 -9.51
N ALA A 29 4.03 -18.35 -9.31
CA ALA A 29 3.18 -18.51 -8.12
C ALA A 29 4.02 -18.50 -6.84
N THR A 30 5.15 -19.22 -6.83
CA THR A 30 6.07 -19.26 -5.69
C THR A 30 6.62 -17.87 -5.36
N ARG A 31 7.07 -17.12 -6.39
CA ARG A 31 7.59 -15.76 -6.19
C ARG A 31 6.51 -14.83 -5.66
N SER A 32 5.29 -14.94 -6.18
CA SER A 32 4.16 -14.13 -5.72
C SER A 32 3.84 -14.46 -4.26
N LEU A 33 3.78 -15.74 -3.91
CA LEU A 33 3.53 -16.20 -2.55
C LEU A 33 4.59 -15.69 -1.56
N ILE A 34 5.88 -15.74 -1.92
CA ILE A 34 6.96 -15.21 -1.07
C ILE A 34 6.73 -13.73 -0.78
N TRP A 35 6.47 -12.90 -1.80
CA TRP A 35 6.26 -11.47 -1.59
C TRP A 35 4.98 -11.17 -0.80
N ILE A 36 3.90 -11.93 -1.03
CA ILE A 36 2.68 -11.82 -0.23
C ILE A 36 3.00 -12.08 1.25
N VAL A 37 3.61 -13.22 1.56
CA VAL A 37 3.94 -13.62 2.94
C VAL A 37 4.90 -12.62 3.59
N VAL A 38 5.97 -12.23 2.89
CA VAL A 38 6.97 -11.29 3.42
C VAL A 38 6.36 -9.94 3.73
N LEU A 39 5.58 -9.36 2.81
CA LEU A 39 4.95 -8.05 3.03
C LEU A 39 3.93 -8.12 4.17
N THR A 40 3.03 -9.10 4.14
CA THR A 40 2.03 -9.27 5.21
C THR A 40 2.70 -9.49 6.56
N ALA A 41 3.75 -10.32 6.64
CA ALA A 41 4.48 -10.57 7.89
C ALA A 41 5.26 -9.33 8.38
N ILE A 42 5.90 -8.57 7.50
CA ILE A 42 6.60 -7.33 7.89
C ILE A 42 5.60 -6.32 8.43
N ILE A 43 4.48 -6.10 7.73
CA ILE A 43 3.53 -5.07 8.17
C ILE A 43 2.84 -5.49 9.47
N ILE A 44 2.25 -6.68 9.52
CA ILE A 44 1.49 -7.13 10.71
C ILE A 44 2.42 -7.50 11.88
N GLY A 45 3.56 -8.13 11.60
CA GLY A 45 4.45 -8.69 12.62
C GLY A 45 5.54 -7.75 13.11
N LEU A 46 5.86 -6.69 12.36
CA LEU A 46 6.91 -5.73 12.73
C LEU A 46 6.40 -4.28 12.74
N VAL A 47 5.82 -3.80 11.64
CA VAL A 47 5.43 -2.38 11.53
C VAL A 47 4.32 -2.03 12.54
N THR A 48 3.23 -2.79 12.56
CA THR A 48 2.11 -2.54 13.48
C THR A 48 2.50 -2.67 14.96
N PRO A 49 3.17 -3.75 15.43
CA PRO A 49 3.45 -3.89 16.87
C PRO A 49 4.67 -3.12 17.37
N VAL A 50 5.61 -2.75 16.49
CA VAL A 50 6.87 -2.09 16.91
C VAL A 50 6.96 -0.65 16.41
N LEU A 51 6.77 -0.44 15.10
CA LEU A 51 7.00 0.87 14.51
C LEU A 51 5.86 1.86 14.82
N GLN A 52 4.60 1.41 14.79
CA GLN A 52 3.47 2.30 15.10
C GLN A 52 3.55 2.85 16.53
N PRO A 53 3.78 2.06 17.60
CA PRO A 53 3.98 2.61 18.94
C PRO A 53 5.14 3.60 19.04
N LEU A 54 6.23 3.37 18.30
CA LEU A 54 7.35 4.30 18.25
C LEU A 54 6.94 5.63 17.58
N ILE A 55 6.22 5.58 16.47
CA ILE A 55 5.69 6.78 15.80
C ILE A 55 4.72 7.52 16.73
N ASP A 56 3.84 6.80 17.42
CA ASP A 56 2.89 7.39 18.37
C ASP A 56 3.62 8.12 19.50
N GLN A 57 4.70 7.53 20.04
CA GLN A 57 5.55 8.16 21.05
C GLN A 57 6.29 9.40 20.51
N LEU A 58 6.87 9.31 19.32
CA LEU A 58 7.63 10.41 18.71
C LEU A 58 6.75 11.59 18.33
N THR A 59 5.53 11.34 17.88
CA THR A 59 4.58 12.39 17.47
C THR A 59 3.73 12.91 18.62
N GLY A 60 3.65 12.19 19.74
CA GLY A 60 2.74 12.49 20.85
C GLY A 60 1.26 12.32 20.50
N THR A 61 0.95 11.70 19.35
CA THR A 61 -0.41 11.49 18.85
C THR A 61 -0.57 10.06 18.36
N LYS A 62 -1.78 9.50 18.43
CA LYS A 62 -2.09 8.21 17.82
C LYS A 62 -2.64 8.40 16.41
N THR A 63 -2.53 7.35 15.60
CA THR A 63 -3.25 7.28 14.32
C THR A 63 -4.75 7.39 14.56
N ASP A 64 -5.42 8.32 13.88
CA ASP A 64 -6.86 8.55 14.05
C ASP A 64 -7.69 7.52 13.27
N TYR A 65 -8.35 6.64 14.00
CA TYR A 65 -9.28 5.64 13.48
C TYR A 65 -10.75 5.93 13.83
N SER A 66 -11.08 7.14 14.30
CA SER A 66 -12.42 7.50 14.79
C SER A 66 -13.52 7.30 13.75
N ALA A 67 -13.22 7.53 12.46
CA ALA A 67 -14.12 7.28 11.34
C ALA A 67 -14.59 5.81 11.23
N TYR A 68 -13.86 4.87 11.86
CA TYR A 68 -14.16 3.44 11.83
C TYR A 68 -14.88 2.93 13.09
N GLY A 69 -15.34 3.81 13.98
CA GLY A 69 -16.01 3.41 15.24
C GLY A 69 -17.21 2.47 15.07
N ALA A 70 -17.91 2.57 13.93
CA ALA A 70 -19.06 1.71 13.59
C ALA A 70 -18.70 0.23 13.36
N LEU A 71 -17.41 -0.12 13.26
CA LEU A 71 -16.95 -1.48 13.01
C LEU A 71 -16.87 -2.33 14.28
N ARG A 72 -16.70 -1.73 15.46
CA ARG A 72 -16.48 -2.46 16.70
C ARG A 72 -17.67 -3.38 17.01
N GLY A 73 -17.42 -4.69 17.06
CA GLY A 73 -18.46 -5.71 17.27
C GLY A 73 -19.50 -5.85 16.13
N ASN A 74 -19.33 -5.17 14.99
CA ASN A 74 -20.28 -5.16 13.89
C ASN A 74 -19.76 -5.92 12.66
N ILE A 75 -20.02 -7.23 12.62
CA ILE A 75 -19.50 -8.11 11.55
C ILE A 75 -20.00 -7.70 10.15
N LYS A 76 -21.24 -7.21 10.03
CA LYS A 76 -21.81 -6.80 8.75
C LYS A 76 -21.09 -5.57 8.20
N ALA A 77 -20.82 -4.58 9.05
CA ALA A 77 -20.05 -3.40 8.65
C ALA A 77 -18.60 -3.77 8.30
N SER A 78 -17.96 -4.63 9.10
CA SER A 78 -16.58 -5.10 8.85
C SER A 78 -16.44 -5.85 7.53
N VAL A 79 -17.30 -6.84 7.26
CA VAL A 79 -17.26 -7.59 5.99
C VAL A 79 -17.52 -6.68 4.79
N ARG A 80 -18.46 -5.74 4.91
CA ARG A 80 -18.72 -4.75 3.87
C ARG A 80 -17.48 -3.89 3.62
N LEU A 81 -16.84 -3.39 4.66
CA LEU A 81 -15.64 -2.56 4.53
C LEU A 81 -14.48 -3.35 3.93
N ILE A 82 -14.26 -4.61 4.34
CA ILE A 82 -13.25 -5.49 3.75
C ILE A 82 -13.47 -5.59 2.24
N GLY A 83 -14.70 -5.89 1.78
CA GLY A 83 -15.00 -5.96 0.35
C GLY A 83 -14.70 -4.66 -0.39
N LEU A 84 -15.03 -3.50 0.21
CA LEU A 84 -14.72 -2.19 -0.35
C LEU A 84 -13.21 -1.89 -0.35
N ALA A 85 -12.48 -2.29 0.70
CA ALA A 85 -11.04 -2.11 0.84
C ALA A 85 -10.29 -2.92 -0.23
N TRP A 86 -10.67 -4.17 -0.47
CA TRP A 86 -10.08 -4.98 -1.54
C TRP A 86 -10.22 -4.33 -2.91
N LEU A 87 -11.37 -3.73 -3.21
CA LEU A 87 -11.60 -3.07 -4.49
C LEU A 87 -10.92 -1.70 -4.57
N SER A 88 -11.12 -0.84 -3.58
CA SER A 88 -10.67 0.56 -3.65
C SER A 88 -9.22 0.75 -3.21
N ALA A 89 -8.83 0.17 -2.08
CA ALA A 89 -7.50 0.30 -1.52
C ALA A 89 -6.56 -0.71 -2.17
N ALA A 90 -6.73 -2.00 -1.89
CA ALA A 90 -5.81 -3.04 -2.34
C ALA A 90 -5.63 -3.09 -3.86
N LEU A 91 -6.71 -3.03 -4.66
CA LEU A 91 -6.58 -2.93 -6.12
C LEU A 91 -6.32 -1.48 -6.56
N GLY A 92 -7.21 -0.55 -6.21
CA GLY A 92 -7.17 0.80 -6.75
C GLY A 92 -5.90 1.58 -6.40
N GLU A 93 -5.45 1.54 -5.15
CA GLU A 93 -4.23 2.24 -4.73
C GLU A 93 -2.97 1.58 -5.28
N GLU A 94 -2.89 0.25 -5.37
CA GLU A 94 -1.73 -0.39 -5.98
C GLU A 94 -1.59 -0.04 -7.46
N LEU A 95 -2.70 0.10 -8.19
CA LEU A 95 -2.68 0.61 -9.55
C LEU A 95 -2.19 2.07 -9.64
N VAL A 96 -2.63 2.94 -8.75
CA VAL A 96 -2.23 4.36 -8.76
C VAL A 96 -0.76 4.52 -8.33
N PHE A 97 -0.38 3.96 -7.19
CA PHE A 97 0.90 4.25 -6.56
C PHE A 97 2.02 3.35 -7.07
N ARG A 98 1.78 2.05 -7.26
CA ARG A 98 2.84 1.11 -7.62
C ARG A 98 2.91 0.94 -9.13
N CYS A 99 1.78 0.79 -9.80
CA CYS A 99 1.78 0.65 -11.25
C CYS A 99 2.09 1.98 -11.92
N PHE A 100 1.32 3.04 -11.65
CA PHE A 100 1.46 4.34 -12.32
C PHE A 100 2.56 5.23 -11.75
N LEU A 101 2.43 5.68 -10.49
CA LEU A 101 3.35 6.67 -9.92
C LEU A 101 4.81 6.17 -9.91
N MET A 102 5.07 4.93 -9.47
CA MET A 102 6.43 4.41 -9.48
C MET A 102 7.01 4.24 -10.89
N HIS A 103 6.18 3.96 -11.92
CA HIS A 103 6.66 3.97 -13.30
C HIS A 103 7.18 5.35 -13.71
N GLN A 104 6.45 6.41 -13.37
CA GLN A 104 6.88 7.78 -13.66
C GLN A 104 8.11 8.20 -12.84
N LEU A 105 8.13 7.89 -11.55
CA LEU A 105 9.25 8.23 -10.66
C LEU A 105 10.55 7.54 -11.08
N GLU A 106 10.52 6.25 -11.42
CA GLU A 106 11.72 5.54 -11.89
C GLU A 106 12.24 6.09 -13.22
N ARG A 107 11.36 6.52 -14.12
CA ARG A 107 11.78 7.15 -15.38
C ARG A 107 12.43 8.51 -15.11
N LEU A 108 11.80 9.33 -14.28
CA LEU A 108 12.29 10.66 -13.93
C LEU A 108 13.65 10.61 -13.22
N LEU A 109 13.86 9.62 -12.35
CA LEU A 109 15.07 9.46 -11.54
C LEU A 109 16.04 8.41 -12.10
N SER A 110 15.88 7.99 -13.35
CA SER A 110 16.65 6.90 -13.97
C SER A 110 18.16 7.15 -14.03
N THR A 111 18.57 8.42 -14.13
CA THR A 111 19.98 8.83 -14.18
C THR A 111 20.58 9.12 -12.80
N PHE A 112 19.74 9.19 -11.75
CA PHE A 112 20.19 9.52 -10.40
C PHE A 112 20.75 8.28 -9.68
N ARG A 113 21.93 8.40 -9.09
CA ARG A 113 22.52 7.35 -8.23
C ARG A 113 21.61 7.14 -7.02
N GLY A 114 20.98 5.98 -6.94
CA GLY A 114 19.99 5.66 -5.90
C GLY A 114 18.55 6.00 -6.28
N GLY A 115 18.26 6.31 -7.55
CA GLY A 115 16.94 6.71 -8.04
C GLY A 115 15.79 5.79 -7.63
N GLN A 116 16.02 4.47 -7.54
CA GLN A 116 15.01 3.52 -7.07
C GLN A 116 14.64 3.69 -5.59
N ILE A 117 15.64 3.93 -4.74
CA ILE A 117 15.45 4.16 -3.30
C ILE A 117 14.72 5.50 -3.12
N THR A 118 15.18 6.54 -3.80
CA THR A 118 14.53 7.86 -3.79
C THR A 118 13.09 7.78 -4.29
N SER A 119 12.84 7.07 -5.39
CA SER A 119 11.47 6.84 -5.91
C SER A 119 10.58 6.16 -4.89
N SER A 120 11.11 5.16 -4.17
CA SER A 120 10.35 4.45 -3.15
C SER A 120 9.99 5.35 -1.96
N ILE A 121 10.94 6.18 -1.49
CA ILE A 121 10.71 7.13 -0.40
C ILE A 121 9.70 8.21 -0.82
N VAL A 122 9.86 8.79 -2.02
CA VAL A 122 8.95 9.82 -2.54
C VAL A 122 7.54 9.24 -2.78
N GLY A 123 7.45 8.07 -3.40
CA GLY A 123 6.18 7.37 -3.62
C GLY A 123 5.46 7.06 -2.30
N GLY A 124 6.20 6.60 -1.30
CA GLY A 124 5.68 6.40 0.05
C GLY A 124 5.25 7.69 0.74
N ALA A 125 6.04 8.77 0.65
CA ALA A 125 5.66 10.06 1.21
C ALA A 125 4.35 10.59 0.62
N ILE A 126 4.17 10.51 -0.71
CA ILE A 126 2.92 10.90 -1.38
C ILE A 126 1.76 10.01 -0.90
N PHE A 127 1.98 8.69 -0.77
CA PHE A 127 0.98 7.77 -0.24
C PHE A 127 0.56 8.13 1.20
N GLY A 128 1.52 8.47 2.06
CA GLY A 128 1.26 8.89 3.43
C GLY A 128 0.46 10.19 3.51
N LEU A 129 0.76 11.17 2.67
CA LEU A 129 0.02 12.43 2.61
C LEU A 129 -1.46 12.23 2.24
N MET A 130 -1.79 11.21 1.45
CA MET A 130 -3.18 10.86 1.13
C MET A 130 -3.97 10.34 2.34
N HIS A 131 -3.28 10.01 3.43
CA HIS A 131 -3.85 9.58 4.70
C HIS A 131 -3.87 10.70 5.75
N ALA A 132 -3.83 11.97 5.34
CA ALA A 132 -3.85 13.13 6.24
C ALA A 132 -5.01 13.12 7.26
N ALA A 133 -6.15 12.51 6.92
CA ALA A 133 -7.27 12.35 7.84
C ALA A 133 -6.96 11.50 9.09
N GLN A 134 -5.88 10.72 9.06
CA GLN A 134 -5.41 9.89 10.18
C GLN A 134 -4.47 10.65 11.14
N GLY A 135 -4.26 11.95 10.93
CA GLY A 135 -3.29 12.75 11.69
C GLY A 135 -1.84 12.46 11.32
N ILE A 136 -0.90 13.16 11.95
CA ILE A 136 0.53 13.09 11.62
C ILE A 136 1.11 11.69 11.84
N ALA A 137 0.69 10.99 12.90
CA ALA A 137 1.10 9.61 13.15
C ALA A 137 0.67 8.68 12.01
N GLY A 138 -0.57 8.82 11.53
CA GLY A 138 -1.09 8.05 10.40
C GLY A 138 -0.36 8.36 9.09
N VAL A 139 -0.08 9.63 8.81
CA VAL A 139 0.70 10.06 7.62
C VAL A 139 2.09 9.43 7.63
N LEU A 140 2.80 9.46 8.75
CA LEU A 140 4.14 8.87 8.87
C LEU A 140 4.09 7.35 8.75
N LEU A 141 3.16 6.70 9.46
CA LEU A 141 3.01 5.25 9.44
C LEU A 141 2.69 4.74 8.03
N THR A 142 1.63 5.27 7.42
CA THR A 142 1.23 4.89 6.06
C THR A 142 2.28 5.29 5.03
N GLY A 143 3.02 6.39 5.23
CA GLY A 143 4.12 6.77 4.36
C GLY A 143 5.29 5.78 4.39
N ILE A 144 5.62 5.24 5.56
CA ILE A 144 6.63 4.18 5.68
C ILE A 144 6.13 2.87 5.06
N VAL A 145 4.87 2.48 5.32
CA VAL A 145 4.24 1.31 4.68
C VAL A 145 4.25 1.46 3.15
N GLY A 146 3.86 2.62 2.64
CA GLY A 146 3.88 2.95 1.22
C GLY A 146 5.28 2.86 0.64
N SER A 147 6.31 3.31 1.37
CA SER A 147 7.71 3.20 0.95
C SER A 147 8.18 1.75 0.87
N ILE A 148 7.81 0.91 1.85
CA ILE A 148 8.09 -0.53 1.85
C ILE A 148 7.45 -1.20 0.64
N PHE A 149 6.20 -0.88 0.34
CA PHE A 149 5.50 -1.41 -0.82
C PHE A 149 6.11 -0.94 -2.14
N CYS A 150 6.48 0.34 -2.26
CA CYS A 150 7.15 0.85 -3.46
C CYS A 150 8.50 0.14 -3.69
N PHE A 151 9.27 -0.09 -2.63
CA PHE A 151 10.50 -0.84 -2.70
C PHE A 151 10.25 -2.30 -3.09
N ALA A 152 9.28 -2.97 -2.45
CA ALA A 152 8.92 -4.35 -2.75
C ALA A 152 8.40 -4.51 -4.19
N TYR A 153 7.68 -3.51 -4.72
CA TYR A 153 7.27 -3.49 -6.12
C TYR A 153 8.49 -3.60 -7.05
N LEU A 154 9.53 -2.80 -6.83
CA LEU A 154 10.75 -2.85 -7.63
C LEU A 154 11.50 -4.18 -7.46
N ARG A 155 11.63 -4.68 -6.22
CA ARG A 155 12.37 -5.93 -5.93
C ARG A 155 11.63 -7.20 -6.36
N SER A 156 10.32 -7.14 -6.47
CA SER A 156 9.47 -8.23 -6.95
C SER A 156 9.39 -8.32 -8.47
N ASP A 157 10.22 -7.58 -9.21
CA ASP A 157 10.14 -7.44 -10.67
C ASP A 157 8.76 -6.92 -11.12
N ARG A 158 8.29 -5.92 -10.36
CA ARG A 158 7.01 -5.23 -10.55
C ARG A 158 5.80 -6.16 -10.42
N ASN A 159 5.80 -7.07 -9.44
CA ASN A 159 4.69 -8.01 -9.26
C ASN A 159 3.48 -7.35 -8.59
N ALA A 160 2.70 -6.58 -9.35
CA ALA A 160 1.54 -5.86 -8.86
C ALA A 160 0.51 -6.78 -8.18
N TRP A 161 0.32 -8.00 -8.70
CA TRP A 161 -0.63 -8.97 -8.13
C TRP A 161 -0.25 -9.40 -6.72
N ALA A 162 1.03 -9.66 -6.45
CA ALA A 162 1.48 -10.00 -5.11
C ALA A 162 1.24 -8.85 -4.11
N LEU A 163 1.45 -7.61 -4.55
CA LEU A 163 1.24 -6.43 -3.71
C LEU A 163 -0.25 -6.18 -3.45
N ILE A 164 -1.11 -6.32 -4.46
CA ILE A 164 -2.58 -6.22 -4.29
C ILE A 164 -3.07 -7.23 -3.25
N VAL A 165 -2.63 -8.48 -3.34
CA VAL A 165 -3.03 -9.52 -2.38
C VAL A 165 -2.48 -9.22 -0.99
N ALA A 166 -1.21 -8.82 -0.87
CA ALA A 166 -0.62 -8.46 0.41
C ALA A 166 -1.36 -7.29 1.09
N HIS A 167 -1.65 -6.23 0.33
CA HIS A 167 -2.40 -5.06 0.80
C HIS A 167 -3.79 -5.47 1.29
N GLY A 168 -4.54 -6.23 0.49
CA GLY A 168 -5.88 -6.69 0.89
C GLY A 168 -5.87 -7.55 2.16
N LEU A 169 -4.85 -8.38 2.36
CA LEU A 169 -4.68 -9.15 3.60
C LEU A 169 -4.36 -8.26 4.81
N ILE A 170 -3.50 -7.26 4.62
CA ILE A 170 -3.16 -6.28 5.67
C ILE A 170 -4.39 -5.45 6.06
N ASP A 171 -5.17 -4.97 5.09
CA ASP A 171 -6.42 -4.25 5.35
C ASP A 171 -7.45 -5.13 6.04
N THR A 172 -7.54 -6.39 5.64
CA THR A 172 -8.42 -7.37 6.29
C THR A 172 -8.04 -7.55 7.75
N TRP A 173 -6.74 -7.63 8.05
CA TRP A 173 -6.24 -7.66 9.42
C TRP A 173 -6.53 -6.37 10.17
N GLY A 174 -6.30 -5.20 9.57
CA GLY A 174 -6.61 -3.90 10.18
C GLY A 174 -8.10 -3.74 10.50
N VAL A 175 -8.99 -4.13 9.58
CA VAL A 175 -10.43 -4.14 9.85
C VAL A 175 -10.79 -5.12 10.96
N PHE A 176 -10.10 -6.27 11.05
CA PHE A 176 -10.29 -7.21 12.13
C PHE A 176 -9.86 -6.65 13.49
N THR A 177 -8.73 -5.94 13.58
CA THR A 177 -8.30 -5.29 14.84
C THR A 177 -9.27 -4.18 15.24
N LEU A 178 -9.78 -3.40 14.29
CA LEU A 178 -10.83 -2.40 14.52
C LEU A 178 -12.14 -3.05 15.02
N TYR A 179 -12.56 -4.15 14.42
CA TYR A 179 -13.72 -4.93 14.88
C TYR A 179 -13.57 -5.43 16.32
N LYS A 180 -12.37 -5.88 16.69
CA LYS A 180 -12.05 -6.36 18.05
C LYS A 180 -11.78 -5.24 19.06
N GLY A 181 -11.48 -4.03 18.60
CA GLY A 181 -11.07 -2.91 19.46
C GLY A 181 -9.62 -2.98 19.92
N TRP A 182 -8.72 -3.55 19.10
CA TRP A 182 -7.29 -3.74 19.40
C TRP A 182 -6.40 -2.65 18.78
N TYR A 183 -6.83 -1.39 18.80
CA TYR A 183 -6.17 -0.27 18.14
C TYR A 183 -5.97 0.93 19.08
#